data_AF-A0A2H0ALM3-F1
#
_entry.id   AF-A0A2H0ALM3-F1
#
_cell.length_a   1.000
_cell.length_b   1.000
_cell.length_c   1.000
_cell.angle_alpha   90.00
_cell.angle_beta   90.00
_cell.angle_gamma   90.00
#
_symmetry.space_group_name_H-M   'P 1'
#
loop_
_entity.id
_entity.type
_entity.pdbx_description
1 polymer ?
#
loop_
_entity_poly.entity_id
_entity_poly.type
_entity_poly.pdbx_seq_one_letter_code
_entity_poly.pdbx_strand_id
1 'polypeptide(L)'
;MKRIIVVLACLVLCFAVSDALAHFGMVIPSDSMVMQGDSTKLNITVSFSHPMEMVGMDMARPKAFGVLVGGAKKDLLKALNEVKVLERKAWKADYKVEKPGTMIFYMEPEPYWEEAEDSFISHYTKTVAAAFGDEDGWDEEIGLKAEIIPLTRPFGLYAGNLFQGIVKVDGKPVPYATVEVEYYNKDKKAHAPTEYMITQSLKADGNGVFTYAVPKAGWWGFAGLVTSDTKMPKDGKDKDHELGAVIWVEFKDWKSR
;
A
#
# COMPACT_ATOMS: atom_id res chain seq x y z
N MET A 1 -22.58 -56.67 -33.74
CA MET A 1 -21.31 -56.93 -33.00
C MET A 1 -20.20 -56.22 -33.76
N LYS A 2 -19.45 -55.23 -33.28
CA LYS A 2 -19.22 -54.66 -31.95
C LYS A 2 -19.10 -53.13 -32.10
N ARG A 3 -19.71 -52.42 -31.16
CA ARG A 3 -19.57 -50.98 -30.91
C ARG A 3 -18.23 -50.72 -30.21
N ILE A 4 -17.45 -49.74 -30.67
CA ILE A 4 -16.38 -49.06 -29.91
C ILE A 4 -16.42 -47.61 -30.42
N ILE A 5 -17.33 -46.75 -29.93
CA ILE A 5 -17.06 -45.74 -28.88
C ILE A 5 -15.59 -45.28 -28.90
N VAL A 6 -15.28 -44.29 -29.74
CA VAL A 6 -14.09 -43.45 -29.55
C VAL A 6 -14.54 -42.29 -28.66
N VAL A 7 -14.10 -42.38 -27.40
CA VAL A 7 -14.39 -41.44 -26.33
C VAL A 7 -13.65 -40.12 -26.57
N LEU A 8 -14.39 -39.04 -26.35
CA LEU A 8 -13.96 -37.67 -26.07
C LEU A 8 -12.59 -37.59 -25.36
N ALA A 9 -11.64 -36.90 -25.96
CA ALA A 9 -10.47 -36.37 -25.25
C ALA A 9 -10.18 -34.95 -25.74
N CYS A 10 -11.16 -34.06 -25.63
CA CYS A 10 -10.87 -32.64 -25.49
C CYS A 10 -10.29 -32.45 -24.10
N LEU A 11 -8.97 -32.57 -23.97
CA LEU A 11 -8.25 -32.01 -22.83
C LEU A 11 -8.42 -30.48 -22.94
N VAL A 12 -9.46 -29.97 -22.29
CA VAL A 12 -9.52 -28.56 -21.93
C VAL A 12 -8.43 -28.38 -20.87
N LEU A 13 -7.25 -27.92 -21.29
CA LEU A 13 -6.35 -27.25 -20.35
C LEU A 13 -7.08 -25.98 -19.94
N CYS A 14 -7.83 -26.05 -18.84
CA CYS A 14 -8.15 -24.88 -18.05
C CYS A 14 -6.81 -24.39 -17.51
N PHE A 15 -6.13 -23.50 -18.23
CA PHE A 15 -5.20 -22.59 -17.60
C PHE A 15 -6.04 -21.81 -16.59
N ALA A 16 -5.90 -22.13 -15.31
CA ALA A 16 -6.25 -21.19 -14.27
C ALA A 16 -5.37 -19.97 -14.55
N VAL A 17 -5.96 -18.95 -15.16
CA VAL A 17 -5.37 -17.62 -15.15
C VAL A 17 -5.37 -17.28 -13.67
N SER A 18 -4.20 -17.34 -13.03
CA SER A 18 -4.03 -16.71 -11.73
C SER A 18 -4.16 -15.23 -12.00
N ASP A 19 -5.26 -14.63 -11.53
CA ASP A 19 -5.39 -13.19 -11.50
C ASP A 19 -4.20 -12.66 -10.69
N ALA A 20 -3.21 -12.08 -11.37
CA ALA A 20 -2.09 -11.40 -10.73
C ALA A 20 -2.64 -10.07 -10.21
N LEU A 21 -3.27 -10.15 -9.05
CA LEU A 21 -3.87 -9.01 -8.37
C LEU A 21 -2.77 -8.26 -7.63
N ALA A 22 -2.71 -6.94 -7.78
CA ALA A 22 -1.70 -6.17 -7.08
C ALA A 22 -1.89 -6.27 -5.57
N HIS A 23 -0.77 -6.45 -4.90
CA HIS A 23 -0.70 -6.59 -3.46
C HIS A 23 -0.48 -5.23 -2.81
N PHE A 24 -1.20 -4.91 -1.72
CA PHE A 24 -0.93 -3.66 -0.99
C PHE A 24 -0.73 -3.90 0.50
N GLY A 25 0.46 -3.55 0.98
CA GLY A 25 0.68 -3.24 2.40
C GLY A 25 -0.09 -1.96 2.74
N MET A 26 -0.89 -2.00 3.79
CA MET A 26 -1.78 -0.92 4.18
C MET A 26 -1.45 -0.44 5.57
N VAL A 27 -1.28 0.89 5.73
CA VAL A 27 -1.16 1.57 7.02
C VAL A 27 -2.19 2.68 7.02
N ILE A 28 -3.43 2.40 7.44
CA ILE A 28 -4.54 3.34 7.29
C ILE A 28 -4.93 3.91 8.65
N PRO A 29 -4.67 5.20 8.92
CA PRO A 29 -5.21 5.87 10.09
C PRO A 29 -6.72 6.08 9.93
N SER A 30 -7.45 6.16 11.04
CA SER A 30 -8.88 6.48 11.04
C SER A 30 -9.19 7.88 10.51
N ASP A 31 -8.20 8.78 10.55
CA ASP A 31 -8.24 10.09 9.93
C ASP A 31 -6.85 10.50 9.46
N SER A 32 -6.77 11.24 8.36
CA SER A 32 -5.53 11.81 7.81
C SER A 32 -5.30 13.27 8.23
N MET A 33 -6.34 13.96 8.72
CA MET A 33 -6.27 15.37 9.10
C MET A 33 -7.06 15.64 10.38
N VAL A 34 -6.36 15.77 11.51
CA VAL A 34 -6.99 16.05 12.82
C VAL A 34 -7.05 17.55 13.07
N MET A 35 -8.25 18.10 13.22
CA MET A 35 -8.49 19.52 13.48
C MET A 35 -9.09 19.78 14.87
N GLN A 36 -9.24 21.06 15.23
CA GLN A 36 -9.88 21.44 16.48
C GLN A 36 -11.34 20.95 16.53
N GLY A 37 -11.66 20.20 17.58
CA GLY A 37 -12.99 19.58 17.76
C GLY A 37 -13.05 18.11 17.32
N ASP A 38 -12.04 17.62 16.61
CA ASP A 38 -11.95 16.21 16.22
C ASP A 38 -11.40 15.34 17.36
N SER A 39 -11.54 14.02 17.21
CA SER A 39 -10.89 13.07 18.09
C SER A 39 -9.37 13.14 17.94
N THR A 40 -8.66 13.30 19.05
CA THR A 40 -7.20 13.19 19.07
C THR A 40 -6.70 11.75 19.10
N LYS A 41 -7.61 10.77 19.20
CA LYS A 41 -7.30 9.35 19.12
C LYS A 41 -7.44 8.89 17.67
N LEU A 42 -6.32 8.49 17.08
CA LEU A 42 -6.25 7.82 15.79
C LEU A 42 -6.15 6.31 16.00
N ASN A 43 -6.99 5.57 15.28
CA ASN A 43 -6.83 4.13 15.16
C ASN A 43 -6.07 3.82 13.88
N ILE A 44 -4.91 3.18 13.97
CA ILE A 44 -4.09 2.82 12.82
C ILE A 44 -4.32 1.35 12.50
N THR A 45 -4.86 1.08 11.32
CA THR A 45 -5.07 -0.28 10.80
C THR A 45 -3.89 -0.66 9.93
N VAL A 46 -3.30 -1.82 10.19
CA VAL A 46 -2.16 -2.37 9.46
C VAL A 46 -2.56 -3.72 8.87
N SER A 47 -2.64 -3.83 7.55
CA SER A 47 -3.15 -5.01 6.86
C SER A 47 -2.48 -5.23 5.50
N PHE A 48 -2.78 -6.36 4.87
CA PHE A 48 -2.34 -6.69 3.52
C PHE A 48 -3.56 -7.14 2.71
N SER A 49 -3.81 -6.53 1.54
CA SER A 49 -5.06 -6.73 0.79
C SER A 49 -4.89 -6.46 -0.71
N HIS A 50 -5.89 -6.88 -1.48
CA HIS A 50 -6.26 -6.32 -2.80
C HIS A 50 -7.37 -5.27 -2.58
N PRO A 51 -7.02 -3.97 -2.50
CA PRO A 51 -7.89 -2.95 -1.92
C PRO A 51 -9.09 -2.57 -2.80
N MET A 52 -8.98 -2.64 -4.13
CA MET A 52 -10.13 -2.36 -5.01
C MET A 52 -11.18 -3.49 -4.98
N GLU A 53 -10.72 -4.74 -4.93
CA GLU A 53 -11.57 -5.94 -4.89
C GLU A 53 -12.03 -6.32 -3.48
N MET A 54 -11.43 -5.70 -2.46
CA MET A 54 -11.76 -5.93 -1.06
C MET A 54 -11.53 -7.38 -0.62
N VAL A 55 -10.43 -7.96 -1.10
CA VAL A 55 -9.93 -9.27 -0.70
C VAL A 55 -8.76 -9.08 0.27
N GLY A 56 -8.88 -9.65 1.47
CA GLY A 56 -7.82 -9.58 2.48
C GLY A 56 -6.80 -10.71 2.33
N MET A 57 -5.61 -10.46 2.87
CA MET A 57 -4.54 -11.45 3.00
C MET A 57 -4.04 -11.52 4.43
N ASP A 58 -3.60 -12.72 4.85
CA ASP A 58 -3.07 -12.90 6.20
C ASP A 58 -1.71 -12.20 6.35
N MET A 59 -1.63 -11.34 7.36
CA MET A 59 -0.44 -10.55 7.62
C MET A 59 0.29 -11.07 8.85
N ALA A 60 1.55 -11.47 8.66
CA ALA A 60 2.47 -11.70 9.77
C ALA A 60 2.66 -10.41 10.60
N ARG A 61 3.11 -10.55 11.85
CA ARG A 61 3.43 -9.36 12.65
C ARG A 61 4.61 -8.65 11.98
N PRO A 62 4.52 -7.34 11.68
CA PRO A 62 5.60 -6.64 10.98
C PRO A 62 6.89 -6.61 11.81
N LYS A 63 8.04 -6.50 11.14
CA LYS A 63 9.36 -6.36 11.78
C LYS A 63 9.47 -5.04 12.52
N ALA A 64 8.92 -3.98 11.94
CA ALA A 64 8.83 -2.66 12.56
C ALA A 64 7.48 -2.03 12.25
N PHE A 65 6.95 -1.32 13.24
CA PHE A 65 5.80 -0.44 13.06
C PHE A 65 5.99 0.76 13.97
N GLY A 66 5.84 1.97 13.44
CA GLY A 66 6.15 3.18 14.19
C GLY A 66 5.55 4.42 13.58
N VAL A 67 5.89 5.55 14.19
CA VAL A 67 5.53 6.87 13.71
C VAL A 67 6.73 7.81 13.82
N LEU A 68 6.96 8.63 12.81
CA LEU A 68 7.88 9.76 12.87
C LEU A 68 7.07 11.03 13.16
N VAL A 69 7.45 11.79 14.18
CA VAL A 69 6.86 13.10 14.52
C VAL A 69 7.99 14.05 14.93
N GLY A 70 8.08 15.20 14.26
CA GLY A 70 9.11 16.21 14.54
C GLY A 70 10.54 15.65 14.47
N GLY A 71 10.85 14.86 13.45
CA GLY A 71 12.16 14.22 13.24
C GLY A 71 12.49 13.07 14.20
N ALA A 72 11.60 12.71 15.13
CA ALA A 72 11.84 11.64 16.10
C ALA A 72 10.96 10.41 15.84
N LYS A 73 11.59 9.22 15.71
CA LYS A 73 10.88 7.95 15.56
C LYS A 73 10.38 7.45 16.90
N LYS A 74 9.11 7.06 16.96
CA LYS A 74 8.49 6.34 18.08
C LYS A 74 8.10 4.95 17.62
N ASP A 75 8.63 3.94 18.32
CA ASP A 75 8.26 2.54 18.11
C ASP A 75 6.83 2.29 18.64
N LEU A 76 5.98 1.73 17.77
CA LEU A 76 4.61 1.35 18.05
C LEU A 76 4.38 -0.17 17.89
N LEU A 77 5.44 -0.96 17.64
CA LEU A 77 5.33 -2.39 17.36
C LEU A 77 4.66 -3.15 18.50
N LYS A 78 4.97 -2.79 19.75
CA LYS A 78 4.35 -3.38 20.95
C LYS A 78 2.89 -2.95 21.17
N ALA A 79 2.45 -1.88 20.53
CA ALA A 79 1.07 -1.40 20.61
C ALA A 79 0.13 -2.10 19.62
N LEU A 80 0.67 -2.89 18.69
CA LEU A 80 -0.14 -3.69 17.77
C LEU A 80 -0.91 -4.78 18.51
N ASN A 81 -2.23 -4.75 18.34
CA ASN A 81 -3.16 -5.79 18.73
C ASN A 81 -3.61 -6.54 17.47
N GLU A 82 -3.69 -7.86 17.56
CA GLU A 82 -4.21 -8.68 16.46
C GLU A 82 -5.70 -8.39 16.26
N VAL A 83 -6.10 -8.21 15.01
CA VAL A 83 -7.48 -8.01 14.58
C VAL A 83 -7.74 -8.79 13.29
N LYS A 84 -8.99 -8.76 12.80
CA LYS A 84 -9.32 -9.21 11.45
C LYS A 84 -9.70 -8.03 10.57
N VAL A 85 -9.09 -7.94 9.40
CA VAL A 85 -9.46 -7.01 8.31
C VAL A 85 -9.76 -7.87 7.10
N LEU A 86 -10.94 -7.70 6.50
CA LEU A 86 -11.41 -8.53 5.38
C LEU A 86 -11.26 -10.03 5.67
N GLU A 87 -11.67 -10.42 6.88
CA GLU A 87 -11.64 -11.80 7.40
C GLU A 87 -10.24 -12.41 7.62
N ARG A 88 -9.17 -11.69 7.26
CA ARG A 88 -7.79 -12.12 7.43
C ARG A 88 -7.10 -11.48 8.61
N LYS A 89 -6.06 -12.16 9.11
CA LYS A 89 -5.22 -11.68 10.20
C LYS A 89 -4.56 -10.36 9.82
N ALA A 90 -4.74 -9.36 10.68
CA ALA A 90 -4.23 -8.02 10.53
C ALA A 90 -3.91 -7.43 11.92
N TRP A 91 -3.51 -6.17 11.95
CA TRP A 91 -3.09 -5.50 13.18
C TRP A 91 -3.72 -4.13 13.33
N LYS A 92 -3.86 -3.70 14.59
CA LYS A 92 -4.37 -2.37 14.92
C LYS A 92 -3.61 -1.78 16.09
N ALA A 93 -3.27 -0.50 16.01
CA ALA A 93 -2.71 0.27 17.11
C ALA A 93 -3.54 1.54 17.36
N ASP A 94 -3.57 1.98 18.61
CA ASP A 94 -4.10 3.28 18.98
C ASP A 94 -2.95 4.28 19.11
N TYR A 95 -3.13 5.46 18.52
CA TYR A 95 -2.20 6.58 18.64
C TYR A 95 -2.95 7.81 19.13
N LYS A 96 -2.38 8.52 20.11
CA LYS A 96 -2.94 9.79 20.59
C LYS A 96 -2.10 10.93 20.04
N VAL A 97 -2.74 11.85 19.32
CA VAL A 97 -2.16 13.11 18.89
C VAL A 97 -2.01 14.01 20.12
N GLU A 98 -0.77 14.30 20.49
CA GLU A 98 -0.46 15.10 21.68
C GLU A 98 -0.16 16.56 21.37
N LYS A 99 0.35 16.83 20.16
CA LYS A 99 0.83 18.14 19.72
C LYS A 99 0.50 18.35 18.24
N PRO A 100 0.44 19.60 17.77
CA PRO A 100 0.47 19.89 16.33
C PRO A 100 1.68 19.24 15.67
N GLY A 101 1.52 18.85 14.42
CA GLY A 101 2.61 18.37 13.58
C GLY A 101 2.17 17.33 12.57
N THR A 102 3.14 16.93 11.75
CA THR A 102 2.99 15.81 10.81
C THR A 102 3.38 14.48 11.47
N MET A 103 2.61 13.43 11.19
CA MET A 103 2.86 12.07 11.64
C MET A 103 3.03 11.16 10.44
N ILE A 104 4.23 10.60 10.26
CA ILE A 104 4.48 9.57 9.24
C ILE A 104 4.38 8.22 9.92
N PHE A 105 3.22 7.57 9.81
CA PHE A 105 3.06 6.18 10.23
C PHE A 105 3.72 5.27 9.22
N TYR A 106 4.47 4.27 9.68
CA TYR A 106 5.22 3.40 8.80
C TYR A 106 5.28 1.97 9.29
N MET A 107 5.56 1.07 8.34
CA MET A 107 5.69 -0.35 8.57
C MET A 107 6.79 -0.95 7.71
N GLU A 108 7.61 -1.81 8.33
CA GLU A 108 8.45 -2.79 7.66
C GLU A 108 7.82 -4.19 7.83
N PRO A 109 7.42 -4.87 6.74
CA PRO A 109 6.73 -6.15 6.84
C PRO A 109 7.72 -7.30 7.07
N GLU A 110 7.17 -8.44 7.51
CA GLU A 110 7.80 -9.73 7.22
C GLU A 110 7.56 -10.07 5.73
N PRO A 111 8.55 -10.61 5.00
CA PRO A 111 8.36 -11.00 3.61
C PRO A 111 7.22 -12.00 3.45
N TYR A 112 6.30 -11.70 2.53
CA TYR A 112 5.18 -12.56 2.18
C TYR A 112 5.59 -13.47 1.02
N TRP A 113 5.24 -14.75 1.06
CA TRP A 113 5.45 -15.67 -0.05
C TRP A 113 4.19 -15.67 -0.93
N GLU A 114 4.32 -15.21 -2.17
CA GLU A 114 3.24 -15.27 -3.16
C GLU A 114 3.46 -16.50 -4.06
N GLU A 115 2.56 -17.48 -3.95
CA GLU A 115 2.67 -18.76 -4.66
C GLU A 115 2.40 -18.58 -6.15
N ALA A 116 1.48 -17.70 -6.54
CA ALA A 116 1.15 -17.45 -7.94
C ALA A 116 2.30 -16.77 -8.70
N GLU A 117 3.10 -15.96 -8.02
CA GLU A 117 4.23 -15.23 -8.59
C GLU A 117 5.58 -15.93 -8.40
N ASP A 118 5.62 -17.02 -7.63
CA ASP A 118 6.84 -17.74 -7.25
C ASP A 118 7.92 -16.80 -6.64
N SER A 119 7.48 -15.79 -5.89
CA SER A 119 8.29 -14.68 -5.40
C SER A 119 7.98 -14.33 -3.94
N PHE A 120 8.90 -13.64 -3.28
CA PHE A 120 8.63 -12.95 -2.03
C PHE A 120 8.26 -11.50 -2.27
N ILE A 121 7.32 -10.97 -1.49
CA ILE A 121 6.86 -9.59 -1.56
C ILE A 121 7.15 -8.89 -0.23
N SER A 122 7.70 -7.69 -0.28
CA SER A 122 7.91 -6.84 0.90
C SER A 122 7.50 -5.40 0.62
N HIS A 123 6.28 -5.07 1.04
CA HIS A 123 5.70 -3.73 0.89
C HIS A 123 6.00 -2.87 2.12
N TYR A 124 7.01 -2.02 1.97
CA TYR A 124 7.38 -1.00 2.93
C TYR A 124 6.37 0.14 2.82
N THR A 125 5.49 0.24 3.81
CA THR A 125 4.32 1.12 3.70
C THR A 125 4.45 2.30 4.63
N LYS A 126 4.10 3.51 4.15
CA LYS A 126 3.87 4.67 5.00
C LYS A 126 2.58 5.41 4.66
N THR A 127 2.13 6.19 5.63
CA THR A 127 1.01 7.13 5.49
C THR A 127 1.31 8.36 6.31
N VAL A 128 1.01 9.52 5.74
CA VAL A 128 1.26 10.80 6.38
C VAL A 128 -0.08 11.39 6.81
N ALA A 129 -0.18 11.74 8.09
CA ALA A 129 -1.32 12.46 8.64
C ALA A 129 -0.85 13.80 9.23
N ALA A 130 -1.74 14.78 9.28
CA ALA A 130 -1.47 16.09 9.86
C ALA A 130 -2.39 16.37 11.05
N ALA A 131 -1.88 17.13 12.02
CA ALA A 131 -2.65 17.55 13.18
C ALA A 131 -2.50 19.05 13.44
N PHE A 132 -3.64 19.71 13.65
CA PHE A 132 -3.77 21.08 14.13
C PHE A 132 -3.05 22.15 13.29
N GLY A 133 -2.92 21.90 11.99
CA GLY A 133 -2.48 22.88 10.99
C GLY A 133 -0.97 23.07 10.86
N ASP A 134 -0.17 22.32 11.62
CA ASP A 134 1.28 22.25 11.40
C ASP A 134 1.60 21.24 10.30
N GLU A 135 2.49 21.61 9.39
CA GLU A 135 2.84 20.89 8.17
C GLU A 135 4.34 20.67 8.03
N ASP A 136 5.15 20.85 9.07
CA ASP A 136 6.57 20.57 8.94
C ASP A 136 6.83 19.05 8.82
N GLY A 137 7.78 18.67 7.97
CA GLY A 137 8.33 17.32 7.89
C GLY A 137 7.49 16.27 7.13
N TRP A 138 6.48 16.65 6.33
CA TRP A 138 5.68 15.67 5.56
C TRP A 138 6.43 14.99 4.41
N ASP A 139 7.51 15.60 3.93
CA ASP A 139 8.39 15.13 2.87
C ASP A 139 9.68 14.46 3.41
N GLU A 140 9.79 14.24 4.73
CA GLU A 140 10.96 13.61 5.32
C GLU A 140 11.16 12.17 4.82
N GLU A 141 12.41 11.85 4.49
CA GLU A 141 12.85 10.48 4.24
C GLU A 141 13.01 9.77 5.59
N ILE A 142 12.22 8.72 5.79
CA ILE A 142 12.24 8.00 7.06
C ILE A 142 13.20 6.81 7.03
N GLY A 143 13.86 6.55 5.90
CA GLY A 143 14.92 5.55 5.76
C GLY A 143 14.38 4.13 5.70
N LEU A 144 13.22 3.92 5.08
CA LEU A 144 12.76 2.57 4.73
C LEU A 144 13.62 2.05 3.56
N LYS A 145 13.74 0.72 3.45
CA LYS A 145 14.50 0.10 2.35
C LYS A 145 13.93 0.47 0.99
N ALA A 146 12.60 0.45 0.85
CA ALA A 146 11.88 1.00 -0.30
C ALA A 146 10.95 2.10 0.20
N GLU A 147 10.96 3.27 -0.42
CA GLU A 147 10.25 4.45 0.09
C GLU A 147 9.74 5.36 -1.05
N ILE A 148 8.51 5.85 -0.95
CA ILE A 148 8.01 6.93 -1.81
C ILE A 148 8.14 8.26 -1.05
N ILE A 149 8.90 9.21 -1.57
CA ILE A 149 8.97 10.56 -1.00
C ILE A 149 7.91 11.42 -1.69
N PRO A 150 6.86 11.90 -1.00
CA PRO A 150 5.86 12.75 -1.63
C PRO A 150 6.50 14.07 -2.09
N LEU A 151 6.14 14.53 -3.28
CA LEU A 151 6.42 15.88 -3.78
C LEU A 151 5.19 16.78 -3.68
N THR A 152 4.01 16.18 -3.59
CA THR A 152 2.78 16.86 -3.22
C THR A 152 2.44 16.53 -1.77
N ARG A 153 2.09 17.54 -0.97
CA ARG A 153 1.65 17.35 0.42
C ARG A 153 0.54 16.28 0.48
N PRO A 154 0.75 15.15 1.19
CA PRO A 154 -0.16 13.99 1.19
C PRO A 154 -1.46 14.19 1.99
N PHE A 155 -1.70 15.42 2.47
CA PHE A 155 -2.94 15.85 3.09
C PHE A 155 -3.38 17.20 2.52
N GLY A 156 -4.69 17.45 2.57
CA GLY A 156 -5.30 18.62 1.95
C GLY A 156 -5.44 18.50 0.42
N LEU A 157 -5.52 17.28 -0.10
CA LEU A 157 -5.76 17.01 -1.52
C LEU A 157 -7.24 16.79 -1.80
N TYR A 158 -7.73 17.42 -2.86
CA TYR A 158 -9.07 17.16 -3.40
C TYR A 158 -9.04 16.13 -4.52
N ALA A 159 -10.15 15.42 -4.70
CA ALA A 159 -10.38 14.66 -5.92
C ALA A 159 -10.12 15.53 -7.16
N GLY A 160 -9.37 15.00 -8.12
CA GLY A 160 -8.90 15.71 -9.31
C GLY A 160 -7.53 16.38 -9.16
N ASN A 161 -6.93 16.41 -7.97
CA ASN A 161 -5.56 16.89 -7.81
C ASN A 161 -4.53 15.86 -8.30
N LEU A 162 -3.35 16.39 -8.65
CA LEU A 162 -2.17 15.59 -8.94
C LEU A 162 -1.45 15.22 -7.64
N PHE A 163 -1.10 13.94 -7.53
CA PHE A 163 -0.11 13.49 -6.56
C PHE A 163 1.17 13.10 -7.29
N GLN A 164 2.28 13.58 -6.75
CA GLN A 164 3.61 13.27 -7.22
C GLN A 164 4.43 12.69 -6.08
N GLY A 165 5.30 11.73 -6.41
CA GLY A 165 6.24 11.16 -5.46
C GLY A 165 7.49 10.65 -6.17
N ILE A 166 8.56 10.48 -5.42
CA ILE A 166 9.83 9.88 -5.87
C ILE A 166 9.92 8.48 -5.31
N VAL A 167 10.00 7.47 -6.18
CA VAL A 167 10.30 6.08 -5.75
C VAL A 167 11.78 5.98 -5.43
N LYS A 168 12.11 5.47 -4.24
CA LYS A 168 13.49 5.25 -3.79
C LYS A 168 13.69 3.84 -3.26
N VAL A 169 14.90 3.32 -3.46
CA VAL A 169 15.44 2.14 -2.77
C VAL A 169 16.78 2.51 -2.16
N ASP A 170 17.00 2.16 -0.90
CA ASP A 170 18.20 2.50 -0.12
C ASP A 170 18.55 4.00 -0.21
N GLY A 171 17.53 4.86 -0.14
CA GLY A 171 17.64 6.33 -0.22
C GLY A 171 17.94 6.90 -1.61
N LYS A 172 18.08 6.05 -2.64
CA LYS A 172 18.38 6.47 -4.02
C LYS A 172 17.14 6.41 -4.90
N PRO A 173 16.87 7.43 -5.73
CA PRO A 173 15.78 7.37 -6.69
C PRO A 173 15.90 6.19 -7.65
N VAL A 174 14.76 5.61 -8.03
CA VAL A 174 14.67 4.48 -8.95
C VAL A 174 14.10 4.95 -10.29
N PRO A 175 14.93 5.16 -11.32
CA PRO A 175 14.47 5.59 -12.63
C PRO A 175 13.48 4.59 -13.23
N TYR A 176 12.42 5.10 -13.84
CA TYR A 176 11.46 4.30 -14.61
C TYR A 176 10.80 3.14 -13.84
N ALA A 177 10.78 3.21 -12.50
CA ALA A 177 10.06 2.27 -11.65
C ALA A 177 8.59 2.17 -12.09
N THR A 178 8.06 0.94 -12.10
CA THR A 178 6.62 0.72 -12.23
C THR A 178 5.96 1.18 -10.95
N VAL A 179 4.90 1.96 -11.07
CA VAL A 179 4.06 2.38 -9.95
C VAL A 179 2.66 1.88 -10.19
N GLU A 180 2.20 1.02 -9.29
CA GLU A 180 0.82 0.54 -9.25
C GLU A 180 -0.03 1.44 -8.36
N VAL A 181 -1.28 1.65 -8.77
CA VAL A 181 -2.20 2.58 -8.14
C VAL A 181 -3.56 1.93 -7.97
N GLU A 182 -4.05 1.90 -6.73
CA GLU A 182 -5.37 1.35 -6.41
C GLU A 182 -6.18 2.22 -5.47
N TYR A 183 -7.49 2.17 -5.66
CA TYR A 183 -8.47 2.76 -4.77
C TYR A 183 -8.86 1.78 -3.67
N TYR A 184 -8.84 2.22 -2.41
CA TYR A 184 -9.37 1.43 -1.32
C TYR A 184 -10.90 1.48 -1.31
N ASN A 185 -11.51 0.45 -1.88
CA ASN A 185 -12.96 0.33 -2.06
C ASN A 185 -13.69 -0.07 -0.77
N LYS A 186 -13.36 0.58 0.36
CA LYS A 186 -13.83 0.21 1.71
C LYS A 186 -15.35 0.05 1.83
N ASP A 187 -16.10 0.85 1.06
CA ASP A 187 -17.56 0.86 1.08
C ASP A 187 -18.19 -0.10 0.06
N LYS A 188 -17.37 -0.80 -0.75
CA LYS A 188 -17.78 -1.72 -1.83
C LYS A 188 -18.74 -1.08 -2.84
N LYS A 189 -18.50 0.20 -3.15
CA LYS A 189 -19.35 1.01 -4.06
C LYS A 189 -18.70 1.31 -5.39
N ALA A 190 -17.40 1.09 -5.53
CA ALA A 190 -16.70 1.22 -6.80
C ALA A 190 -16.68 -0.13 -7.53
N HIS A 191 -16.73 -0.07 -8.86
CA HIS A 191 -16.56 -1.22 -9.74
C HIS A 191 -15.61 -0.82 -10.87
N ALA A 192 -14.58 -1.63 -11.09
CA ALA A 192 -13.64 -1.44 -12.19
C ALA A 192 -14.30 -1.92 -13.49
N PRO A 193 -14.33 -1.10 -14.57
CA PRO A 193 -14.87 -1.52 -15.85
C PRO A 193 -14.17 -2.75 -16.47
N THR A 194 -12.88 -2.90 -16.17
CA THR A 194 -12.02 -4.01 -16.61
C THR A 194 -10.95 -4.28 -15.56
N GLU A 195 -10.26 -5.42 -15.64
CA GLU A 195 -9.12 -5.78 -14.76
C GLU A 195 -7.99 -4.73 -14.82
N TYR A 196 -7.75 -4.13 -15.99
CA TYR A 196 -6.80 -3.01 -16.15
C TYR A 196 -7.15 -1.75 -15.33
N MET A 197 -8.37 -1.67 -14.80
CA MET A 197 -8.83 -0.58 -13.94
C MET A 197 -9.02 -1.01 -12.48
N ILE A 198 -8.74 -2.28 -12.14
CA ILE A 198 -8.58 -2.72 -10.76
C ILE A 198 -7.29 -2.10 -10.24
N THR A 199 -6.16 -2.55 -10.80
CA THR A 199 -4.83 -1.97 -10.61
C THR A 199 -4.46 -1.15 -11.83
N GLN A 200 -4.24 0.15 -11.63
CA GLN A 200 -3.68 1.00 -12.68
C GLN A 200 -2.16 1.02 -12.55
N SER A 201 -1.46 1.12 -13.67
CA SER A 201 0.00 1.12 -13.68
C SER A 201 0.55 2.29 -14.49
N LEU A 202 1.63 2.90 -14.00
CA LEU A 202 2.37 3.96 -14.66
C LEU A 202 3.88 3.78 -14.42
N LYS A 203 4.70 4.58 -15.11
CA LYS A 203 6.16 4.61 -14.88
C LYS A 203 6.59 5.93 -14.30
N ALA A 204 7.55 5.87 -13.38
CA ALA A 204 8.32 7.03 -12.98
C ALA A 204 9.22 7.54 -14.14
N ASP A 205 9.74 8.75 -14.01
CA ASP A 205 10.70 9.33 -14.94
C ASP A 205 12.16 8.94 -14.60
N GLY A 206 13.13 9.55 -15.27
CA GLY A 206 14.56 9.29 -15.05
C GLY A 206 15.07 9.68 -13.65
N ASN A 207 14.33 10.49 -12.90
CA ASN A 207 14.62 10.87 -11.52
C ASN A 207 13.80 10.07 -10.51
N GLY A 208 13.07 9.04 -10.94
CA GLY A 208 12.17 8.26 -10.10
C GLY A 208 10.88 9.00 -9.72
N VAL A 209 10.58 10.15 -10.34
CA VAL A 209 9.36 10.91 -10.09
C VAL A 209 8.21 10.29 -10.86
N PHE A 210 7.10 10.02 -10.19
CA PHE A 210 5.84 9.70 -10.84
C PHE A 210 4.79 10.78 -10.63
N THR A 211 3.77 10.79 -11.48
CA THR A 211 2.64 11.73 -11.39
C THR A 211 1.34 11.00 -11.71
N TYR A 212 0.33 11.18 -10.87
CA TYR A 212 -1.00 10.60 -11.08
C TYR A 212 -2.10 11.58 -10.72
N ALA A 213 -3.15 11.65 -11.56
CA ALA A 213 -4.34 12.46 -11.32
C ALA A 213 -5.43 11.59 -10.70
N VAL A 214 -5.73 11.81 -9.42
CA VAL A 214 -6.69 10.96 -8.70
C VAL A 214 -8.13 11.35 -9.06
N PRO A 215 -8.95 10.44 -9.63
CA PRO A 215 -10.25 10.80 -10.18
C PRO A 215 -11.37 10.93 -9.15
N LYS A 216 -11.22 10.35 -7.95
CA LYS A 216 -12.27 10.27 -6.93
C LYS A 216 -11.72 10.43 -5.52
N ALA A 217 -12.52 10.98 -4.62
CA ALA A 217 -12.20 11.07 -3.21
C ALA A 217 -12.13 9.68 -2.56
N GLY A 218 -11.35 9.58 -1.49
CA GLY A 218 -11.08 8.39 -0.69
C GLY A 218 -9.59 8.07 -0.61
N TRP A 219 -9.27 6.88 -0.10
CA TRP A 219 -7.90 6.42 0.08
C TRP A 219 -7.37 5.79 -1.20
N TRP A 220 -6.20 6.23 -1.64
CA TRP A 220 -5.49 5.69 -2.80
C TRP A 220 -4.09 5.23 -2.38
N GLY A 221 -3.74 4.02 -2.80
CA GLY A 221 -2.44 3.41 -2.57
C GLY A 221 -1.58 3.59 -3.82
N PHE A 222 -0.32 3.95 -3.62
CA PHE A 222 0.70 4.02 -4.67
C PHE A 222 1.84 3.08 -4.28
N ALA A 223 2.17 2.11 -5.13
CA ALA A 223 3.20 1.12 -4.88
C ALA A 223 4.26 1.19 -5.98
N GLY A 224 5.43 1.75 -5.67
CA GLY A 224 6.61 1.72 -6.55
C GLY A 224 7.31 0.38 -6.42
N LEU A 225 7.24 -0.45 -7.45
CA LEU A 225 7.74 -1.83 -7.44
C LEU A 225 9.17 -1.92 -8.00
N VAL A 226 10.02 -2.66 -7.30
CA VAL A 226 11.42 -2.89 -7.66
C VAL A 226 11.80 -4.32 -7.34
N THR A 227 12.38 -5.04 -8.30
CA THR A 227 13.00 -6.34 -8.02
C THR A 227 14.28 -6.14 -7.22
N SER A 228 14.36 -6.76 -6.04
CA SER A 228 15.55 -6.78 -5.21
C SER A 228 16.71 -7.51 -5.91
N ASP A 229 17.92 -6.97 -5.79
CA ASP A 229 19.15 -7.65 -6.20
C ASP A 229 19.46 -8.88 -5.31
N THR A 230 18.82 -8.95 -4.14
CA THR A 230 18.97 -10.07 -3.19
C THR A 230 17.80 -11.02 -3.32
N LYS A 231 18.09 -12.29 -3.67
CA LYS A 231 17.12 -13.38 -3.69
C LYS A 231 16.84 -13.90 -2.27
N MET A 232 15.70 -14.55 -2.10
CA MET A 232 15.29 -15.15 -0.83
C MET A 232 15.21 -16.68 -0.93
N PRO A 233 15.77 -17.43 0.03
CA PRO A 233 15.74 -18.89 -0.02
C PRO A 233 14.35 -19.42 0.37
N LYS A 234 13.82 -20.35 -0.44
CA LYS A 234 12.63 -21.14 -0.12
C LYS A 234 12.75 -22.55 -0.70
N ASP A 235 12.49 -23.56 0.12
CA ASP A 235 12.52 -24.97 -0.27
C ASP A 235 13.83 -25.38 -1.00
N GLY A 236 14.96 -24.81 -0.56
CA GLY A 236 16.29 -25.07 -1.11
C GLY A 236 16.58 -24.37 -2.46
N LYS A 237 15.72 -23.44 -2.90
CA LYS A 237 15.92 -22.64 -4.11
C LYS A 237 15.93 -21.14 -3.78
N ASP A 238 16.70 -20.38 -4.53
CA ASP A 238 16.65 -18.93 -4.50
C ASP A 238 15.42 -18.45 -5.29
N LYS A 239 14.62 -17.59 -4.66
CA LYS A 239 13.41 -17.01 -5.21
C LYS A 239 13.54 -15.50 -5.34
N ASP A 240 12.79 -14.95 -6.27
CA ASP A 240 12.73 -13.52 -6.51
C ASP A 240 12.16 -12.81 -5.29
N HIS A 241 12.57 -11.56 -5.09
CA HIS A 241 12.11 -10.73 -3.99
C HIS A 241 11.71 -9.37 -4.55
N GLU A 242 10.42 -9.10 -4.57
CA GLU A 242 9.86 -7.81 -4.90
C GLU A 242 9.85 -6.90 -3.68
N LEU A 243 10.37 -5.69 -3.87
CA LEU A 243 10.27 -4.59 -2.92
C LEU A 243 9.21 -3.61 -3.43
N GLY A 244 8.22 -3.34 -2.59
CA GLY A 244 7.23 -2.29 -2.85
C GLY A 244 7.47 -1.10 -1.93
N ALA A 245 7.75 0.06 -2.50
CA ALA A 245 7.66 1.34 -1.81
C ALA A 245 6.19 1.79 -1.83
N VAL A 246 5.48 1.71 -0.71
CA VAL A 246 4.03 1.97 -0.67
C VAL A 246 3.71 3.24 0.13
N ILE A 247 2.91 4.13 -0.44
CA ILE A 247 2.29 5.24 0.28
C ILE A 247 0.77 5.25 0.10
N TRP A 248 0.03 5.49 1.18
CA TRP A 248 -1.40 5.73 1.13
C TRP A 248 -1.72 7.21 1.35
N VAL A 249 -2.60 7.74 0.52
CA VAL A 249 -2.98 9.17 0.53
C VAL A 249 -4.50 9.27 0.44
N GLU A 250 -5.08 10.13 1.28
CA GLU A 250 -6.52 10.38 1.27
C GLU A 250 -6.85 11.66 0.50
N PHE A 251 -7.70 11.54 -0.51
CA PHE A 251 -8.26 12.65 -1.26
C PHE A 251 -9.66 12.93 -0.75
N LYS A 252 -10.03 14.20 -0.58
CA LYS A 252 -11.35 14.60 -0.09
C LYS A 252 -12.17 15.23 -1.22
N ASP A 253 -13.48 15.25 -1.09
CA ASP A 253 -14.30 16.17 -1.88
C ASP A 253 -14.23 17.57 -1.24
N TRP A 254 -14.38 18.62 -2.05
CA TRP A 254 -14.63 19.94 -1.49
C TRP A 254 -16.04 19.99 -0.89
N LYS A 255 -16.24 20.78 0.17
CA LYS A 255 -17.56 20.99 0.75
C LYS A 255 -18.33 22.01 -0.09
N SER A 256 -19.46 21.61 -0.67
CA SER A 256 -20.44 22.55 -1.21
C SER A 256 -21.32 23.11 -0.08
N ARG A 257 -21.75 24.36 -0.22
CA ARG A 257 -22.76 24.98 0.65
C ARG A 257 -24.17 24.59 0.21
#